data_AF-A0A9E2DS99-F1
#
_entry.id   AF-A0A9E2DS99-F1
#
_cell.length_a   1.000
_cell.length_b   1.000
_cell.length_c   1.000
_cell.angle_alpha   90.00
_cell.angle_beta   90.00
_cell.angle_gamma   90.00
#
_symmetry.space_group_name_H-M   'P 1'
#
loop_
_entity.id
_entity.type
_entity.pdbx_description
1 polymer ?
#
loop_
_entity_poly.entity_id
_entity_poly.type
_entity_poly.pdbx_seq_one_letter_code
_entity_poly.pdbx_strand_id
1 'polypeptide(L)' 'MYRYDEFDHTLVNERVVQFRDQVRRRVAGDLTEDEFKPLRLMNGLYLQLHAYMLRVAIPYGVL' A
#
# COMPACT_ATOMS: atom_id res chain seq x y z
N MET A 1 -11.58 -15.25 -16.49
CA MET A 1 -10.33 -14.80 -15.83
C MET A 1 -10.27 -13.29 -15.98
N TYR A 2 -10.10 -12.53 -14.89
CA TYR A 2 -10.02 -11.06 -14.96
C TYR A 2 -8.78 -10.69 -15.75
N ARG A 3 -8.93 -9.95 -16.84
CA ARG A 3 -7.83 -9.53 -17.69
C ARG A 3 -7.51 -8.09 -17.31
N TYR A 4 -6.41 -7.91 -16.60
CA TYR A 4 -5.88 -6.58 -16.29
C TYR A 4 -5.74 -5.78 -17.58
N ASP A 5 -6.39 -4.63 -17.64
CA ASP A 5 -6.27 -3.71 -18.76
C ASP A 5 -5.34 -2.54 -18.42
N GLU A 6 -5.08 -1.66 -19.38
CA GLU A 6 -4.23 -0.49 -19.20
C GLU A 6 -4.76 0.48 -18.12
N PHE A 7 -6.07 0.46 -17.87
CA PHE A 7 -6.70 1.28 -16.84
C PHE A 7 -6.37 0.74 -15.45
N ASP A 8 -6.45 -0.57 -15.23
CA ASP A 8 -6.04 -1.20 -13.97
C ASP A 8 -4.55 -0.93 -13.66
N HIS A 9 -3.68 -1.04 -14.67
CA HIS A 9 -2.25 -0.75 -14.52
C HIS A 9 -1.98 0.70 -14.14
N THR A 10 -2.68 1.64 -14.78
CA THR A 10 -2.54 3.07 -14.49
C THR A 10 -3.00 3.37 -13.07
N LEU A 11 -4.16 2.85 -12.67
CA LEU A 11 -4.72 3.02 -11.33
C LEU A 11 -3.78 2.47 -10.23
N VAL A 12 -3.18 1.30 -10.46
CA VAL A 12 -2.21 0.72 -9.51
C VAL A 12 -0.97 1.61 -9.41
N ASN A 13 -0.43 2.09 -10.53
CA ASN A 13 0.74 2.96 -10.54
C ASN A 13 0.49 4.28 -9.80
N GLU A 14 -0.67 4.91 -9.99
CA GLU A 14 -1.05 6.12 -9.27
C GLU A 14 -1.10 5.89 -7.76
N ARG A 15 -1.70 4.78 -7.32
CA ARG A 15 -1.73 4.39 -5.90
C ARG A 15 -0.33 4.13 -5.34
N VAL A 16 0.55 3.48 -6.10
CA VAL A 16 1.94 3.25 -5.71
C VAL A 16 2.67 4.58 -5.50
N VAL A 17 2.51 5.53 -6.43
CA VAL A 17 3.12 6.87 -6.32
C VAL A 17 2.62 7.60 -5.08
N GLN A 18 1.31 7.59 -4.84
CA GLN A 18 0.69 8.20 -3.67
C GLN A 18 1.22 7.60 -2.36
N PHE A 19 1.22 6.27 -2.23
CA PHE A 19 1.64 5.61 -1.01
C PHE A 19 3.15 5.79 -0.76
N ARG A 20 3.97 5.79 -1.81
CA ARG A 20 5.42 6.08 -1.72
C ARG A 20 5.68 7.47 -1.14
N ASP A 21 4.86 8.46 -1.48
CA ASP A 21 4.97 9.81 -0.92
C ASP A 21 4.64 9.86 0.57
N GLN A 22 3.56 9.21 0.97
CA GLN A 22 3.14 9.11 2.37
C GLN A 22 4.21 8.43 3.23
N VAL A 23 4.81 7.33 2.74
CA VAL A 23 5.92 6.65 3.41
C VAL A 23 7.14 7.57 3.53
N ARG A 24 7.48 8.31 2.46
CA ARG A 24 8.62 9.25 2.51
C ARG A 24 8.43 10.30 3.59
N ARG A 25 7.24 10.89 3.68
CA ARG A 25 6.89 11.87 4.73
C ARG A 25 6.95 11.27 6.12
N ARG A 26 6.48 10.03 6.29
CA ARG A 26 6.61 9.30 7.57
C ARG A 26 8.05 9.06 8.00
N VAL A 27 8.93 8.74 7.05
CA VAL A 27 10.37 8.54 7.30
C VAL A 27 11.08 9.86 7.58
N ALA A 28 10.67 10.95 6.91
CA ALA A 28 11.17 12.30 7.15
C ALA A 28 10.71 12.91 8.49
N GLY A 29 9.66 12.35 9.10
CA GLY A 29 9.07 12.86 10.33
C GLY A 29 7.94 13.88 10.11
N ASP A 30 7.62 14.21 8.86
CA ASP A 30 6.54 15.13 8.46
C ASP A 30 5.13 14.52 8.61
N LEU A 31 5.06 13.25 9.02
CA LEU A 31 3.82 12.52 9.25
C LEU A 31 4.02 11.65 10.49
N THR A 32 3.18 11.83 11.51
CA THR A 32 3.27 11.06 12.76
C THR A 32 2.81 9.61 12.54
N GLU A 33 3.12 8.71 13.48
CA GLU A 33 2.66 7.31 13.38
C GLU A 33 1.13 7.21 13.45
N ASP A 34 0.47 8.05 14.26
CA ASP A 34 -0.98 8.03 14.39
C ASP A 34 -1.69 8.50 13.11
N GLU A 35 -1.12 9.49 12.42
CA GLU A 35 -1.62 9.96 11.11
C GLU A 35 -1.30 8.96 9.99
N PHE A 36 -0.16 8.26 10.08
CA PHE A 36 0.24 7.25 9.09
C PHE A 36 -0.54 5.94 9.23
N LYS A 37 -0.97 5.58 10.46
CA LYS A 37 -1.69 4.34 10.76
C LYS A 37 -2.89 4.07 9.83
N PRO A 38 -3.84 4.99 9.60
CA PRO A 38 -4.95 4.74 8.66
C PRO A 38 -4.45 4.54 7.22
N LEU A 39 -3.45 5.32 6.78
CA LEU A 39 -2.91 5.25 5.41
C LEU A 39 -2.26 3.89 5.12
N ARG A 40 -1.45 3.38 6.05
CA ARG A 40 -0.83 2.06 5.89
C ARG A 40 -1.86 0.93 5.92
N LEU A 41 -2.88 1.02 6.78
CA LEU A 41 -3.91 0.00 6.88
C LEU A 41 -4.79 -0.08 5.62
N MET A 42 -5.13 1.07 5.01
CA MET A 42 -5.85 1.11 3.73
C MET A 42 -5.05 0.45 2.59
N ASN A 43 -3.72 0.52 2.65
CA ASN A 43 -2.81 -0.13 1.69
C ASN A 43 -2.41 -1.56 2.10
N GLY A 44 -3.03 -2.13 3.14
CA GLY A 44 -2.76 -3.50 3.59
C GLY A 44 -1.43 -3.68 4.33
N LEU A 45 -0.78 -2.60 4.76
CA LEU A 45 0.46 -2.63 5.52
C LEU A 45 0.17 -2.54 7.03
N TYR A 46 0.33 -3.67 7.70
CA TYR A 46 0.14 -3.82 9.13
C TYR A 46 1.48 -3.72 9.85
N LEU A 47 1.48 -3.11 11.04
CA LEU A 47 2.63 -3.12 11.94
C LEU A 47 2.33 -4.09 13.09
N GLN A 48 3.08 -5.18 13.14
CA GLN A 48 3.16 -6.05 14.32
C GLN A 48 4.27 -5.56 15.25
N LEU A 49 4.41 -6.21 16.40
CA LEU A 49 5.33 -5.83 17.47
C LEU A 49 6.77 -5.57 16.98
N HIS A 50 7.24 -6.34 15.99
CA HIS A 50 8.64 -6.29 15.53
C HIS A 50 8.80 -6.00 14.04
N ALA A 51 7.74 -6.05 13.24
CA ALA A 51 7.85 -6.00 11.79
C ALA A 51 6.56 -5.55 11.09
N TYR A 52 6.72 -5.14 9.83
CA TYR A 52 5.61 -4.88 8.93
C TYR A 52 5.15 -6.16 8.23
N MET A 53 3.84 -6.31 8.10
CA MET A 53 3.20 -7.36 7.29
C MET A 53 2.40 -6.73 6.16
N LEU A 54 2.63 -7.19 4.93
CA LEU A 54 1.89 -6.77 3.75
C LEU A 54 0.79 -7.78 3.41
N ARG A 55 -0.46 -7.33 3.39
CA ARG A 55 -1.60 -8.12 2.91
C ARG A 55 -1.80 -7.86 1.42
N VAL A 56 -1.57 -8.87 0.61
CA VAL A 56 -1.79 -8.83 -0.85
C VAL A 56 -3.03 -9.67 -1.19
N ALA A 57 -3.97 -9.07 -1.93
CA ALA A 57 -5.09 -9.81 -2.48
C ALA A 57 -4.63 -10.50 -3.78
N ILE A 58 -4.54 -11.83 -3.76
CA ILE A 58 -4.22 -12.62 -4.94
C ILE A 58 -5.55 -13.17 -5.50
N PRO A 59 -5.90 -12.90 -6.76
CA PRO A 59 -7.08 -13.50 -7.37
C PRO A 59 -6.92 -15.02 -7.46
N TYR A 60 -8.00 -15.77 -7.21
CA TYR A 60 -7.99 -17.23 -7.24
C TYR A 60 -7.41 -17.76 -8.57
N GLY A 61 -6.44 -18.69 -8.47
CA GLY A 61 -5.88 -19.41 -9.62
C GLY A 61 -4.59 -18.85 -10.23
N VAL A 62 -3.90 -17.94 -9.53
CA VAL A 62 -2.60 -17.41 -9.97
C VAL A 62 -1.60 -17.54 -8.82
N LEU A 63 -0.59 -18.41 -8.98
CA LEU A 63 0.59 -18.58 -8.12
C LEU A 63 1.81 -18.74 -9.00
#